data_AF-A0A4Y9QIL6-F1
#
_entry.id   AF-A0A4Y9QIL6-F1
#
_cell.length_a   1.000
_cell.length_b   1.000
_cell.length_c   1.000
_cell.angle_alpha   90.00
_cell.angle_beta   90.00
_cell.angle_gamma   90.00
#
_symmetry.space_group_name_H-M   'P 1'
#
loop_
_entity.id
_entity.type
_entity.pdbx_description
1 polymer ?
#
loop_
_entity_poly.entity_id
_entity_poly.type
_entity_poly.pdbx_seq_one_letter_code
_entity_poly.pdbx_strand_id
1 'polypeptide(L)'
;MELIAGFAGAASLFGALLFYFGWTRAAATFRYFGIEIGLLDLSFTDLLLRSVRSTYFPLLLIAVLGLGAVLLHRRVINSAHAPVLGGGLVVVGAVGLLVGLIANAGVVTFRTAWPTVPAILLGGALACVYGAALRTKSTGTDPIPRTARLLVAGILLLLVFWLVSSYANFRGTTNAIAIVRDLAARPSVILLSERELHLRGSGLTVQTIDGDDSAYRFCYGGLRYLIRSDSQHFLLPEHWERGRDAVVVIEDDVSIRFEYLASTDPTFCPAE
;
A
#
# COMPACT_ATOMS: atom_id res chain seq x y z
N MET A 1 27.33 3.00 23.57
CA MET A 1 27.28 1.80 22.71
C MET A 1 25.86 1.22 22.65
N GLU A 2 25.25 0.86 23.78
CA GLU A 2 23.90 0.27 23.84
C GLU A 2 22.78 1.16 23.26
N LEU A 3 22.85 2.48 23.51
CA LEU A 3 21.91 3.47 22.97
C LEU A 3 22.00 3.63 21.43
N ILE A 4 23.20 3.51 20.88
CA ILE A 4 23.46 3.61 19.44
C ILE A 4 22.98 2.33 18.75
N ALA A 5 23.21 1.15 19.36
CA ALA A 5 22.71 -0.12 18.87
C ALA A 5 21.18 -0.19 18.90
N GLY A 6 20.54 0.31 19.97
CA GLY A 6 19.08 0.39 20.06
C GLY A 6 18.46 1.31 19.01
N PHE A 7 19.08 2.47 18.76
CA PHE A 7 18.63 3.39 17.72
C PHE A 7 18.81 2.81 16.31
N ALA A 8 19.97 2.20 16.03
CA ALA A 8 20.24 1.54 14.76
C ALA A 8 19.26 0.40 14.50
N GLY A 9 18.99 -0.45 15.51
CA GLY A 9 18.01 -1.53 15.39
C GLY A 9 16.59 -1.03 15.13
N ALA A 10 16.15 0.00 15.84
CA ALA A 10 14.84 0.61 15.62
C ALA A 10 14.73 1.24 14.22
N ALA A 11 15.78 1.94 13.76
CA ALA A 11 15.82 2.53 12.43
C ALA A 11 15.78 1.47 11.32
N SER A 12 16.52 0.36 11.47
CA SER A 12 16.50 -0.76 10.52
C SER A 12 15.13 -1.44 10.48
N LEU A 13 14.52 -1.72 11.63
CA LEU A 13 13.18 -2.31 11.71
C LEU A 13 12.15 -1.39 11.04
N PHE A 14 12.26 -0.09 11.29
CA PHE A 14 11.38 0.91 10.71
C PHE A 14 11.55 1.02 9.19
N GLY A 15 12.79 1.05 8.70
CA GLY A 15 13.09 1.02 7.27
C GLY A 15 12.54 -0.22 6.57
N ALA A 16 12.70 -1.39 7.19
CA ALA A 16 12.14 -2.64 6.68
C ALA A 16 10.60 -2.61 6.61
N LEU A 17 9.94 -2.07 7.63
CA LEU A 17 8.48 -1.93 7.67
C LEU A 17 7.96 -1.01 6.55
N LEU A 18 8.66 0.10 6.30
CA LEU A 18 8.32 1.04 5.24
C LEU A 18 8.52 0.45 3.84
N PHE A 19 9.63 -0.25 3.64
CA PHE A 19 9.89 -0.97 2.40
C PHE A 19 8.79 -2.00 2.14
N TYR A 20 8.48 -2.83 3.14
CA TYR A 20 7.42 -3.83 3.05
C TYR A 20 6.04 -3.20 2.78
N PHE A 21 5.73 -2.07 3.43
CA PHE A 21 4.52 -1.30 3.17
C PHE A 21 4.46 -0.81 1.71
N GLY A 22 5.54 -0.22 1.20
CA GLY A 22 5.66 0.27 -0.17
C GLY A 22 5.43 -0.85 -1.19
N TRP A 23 6.11 -1.98 -1.00
CA TRP A 23 5.96 -3.17 -1.84
C TRP A 23 4.54 -3.73 -1.82
N THR A 24 3.96 -3.94 -0.63
CA THR A 24 2.59 -4.49 -0.48
C THR A 24 1.55 -3.57 -1.11
N ARG A 25 1.70 -2.25 -0.94
CA ARG A 25 0.82 -1.26 -1.57
C ARG A 25 0.92 -1.31 -3.09
N ALA A 26 2.13 -1.38 -3.64
CA ALA A 26 2.34 -1.48 -5.08
C ALA A 26 1.73 -2.79 -5.63
N ALA A 27 2.00 -3.92 -4.96
CA ALA A 27 1.45 -5.22 -5.34
C ALA A 27 -0.07 -5.22 -5.37
N ALA A 28 -0.71 -4.65 -4.33
CA ALA A 28 -2.15 -4.52 -4.29
C ALA A 28 -2.71 -3.58 -5.37
N THR A 29 -1.95 -2.54 -5.76
CA THR A 29 -2.34 -1.63 -6.86
C THR A 29 -2.33 -2.36 -8.20
N PHE A 30 -1.25 -3.06 -8.53
CA PHE A 30 -1.09 -3.71 -9.84
C PHE A 30 -1.91 -4.99 -9.99
N ARG A 31 -2.12 -5.72 -8.88
CA ARG A 31 -3.05 -6.86 -8.84
C ARG A 31 -4.48 -6.47 -9.20
N TYR A 32 -4.88 -5.21 -8.97
CA TYR A 32 -6.19 -4.71 -9.42
C TYR A 32 -6.34 -4.78 -10.95
N PHE A 33 -5.25 -4.53 -11.67
CA PHE A 33 -5.15 -4.59 -13.14
C PHE A 33 -4.80 -5.99 -13.66
N GLY A 34 -4.67 -6.99 -12.79
CA GLY A 34 -4.28 -8.36 -13.18
C GLY A 34 -2.76 -8.56 -13.37
N ILE A 35 -1.93 -7.59 -13.01
CA ILE A 35 -0.47 -7.69 -13.10
C ILE A 35 0.08 -8.15 -11.75
N GLU A 36 0.79 -9.27 -11.72
CA GLU A 36 1.55 -9.69 -10.55
C GLU A 36 2.84 -8.88 -10.42
N ILE A 37 3.17 -8.41 -9.22
CA ILE A 37 4.36 -7.56 -9.02
C ILE A 37 5.67 -8.27 -9.37
N GLY A 38 5.69 -9.61 -9.39
CA GLY A 38 6.84 -10.38 -9.83
C GLY A 38 7.05 -10.40 -11.34
N LEU A 39 6.06 -9.94 -12.13
CA LEU A 39 6.16 -9.80 -13.59
C LEU A 39 6.66 -8.41 -14.01
N LEU A 40 6.52 -7.40 -13.14
CA LEU A 40 7.23 -6.13 -13.33
C LEU A 40 8.63 -6.37 -12.79
N ASP A 41 9.65 -6.46 -13.64
CA ASP A 41 11.06 -6.62 -13.25
C ASP A 41 11.60 -5.32 -12.60
N LEU A 42 10.92 -4.87 -11.55
CA LEU A 42 11.21 -3.63 -10.84
C LEU A 42 12.49 -3.83 -10.05
N SER A 43 13.54 -3.15 -10.48
CA SER A 43 14.80 -3.05 -9.75
C SER A 43 14.57 -2.72 -8.27
N PHE A 44 15.25 -3.44 -7.39
CA PHE A 44 15.23 -3.23 -5.93
C PHE A 44 15.49 -1.76 -5.55
N THR A 45 16.24 -1.03 -6.39
CA THR A 45 16.56 0.39 -6.26
C THR A 45 15.35 1.31 -6.54
N ASP A 46 14.51 0.98 -7.53
CA ASP A 46 13.31 1.76 -7.86
C ASP A 46 12.22 1.61 -6.79
N LEU A 47 12.14 0.41 -6.20
CA LEU A 47 11.28 0.14 -5.05
C LEU A 47 11.69 0.97 -3.82
N LEU A 48 13.00 1.17 -3.60
CA LEU A 48 13.53 2.01 -2.52
C LEU A 48 13.27 3.50 -2.76
N LEU A 49 13.58 4.01 -3.95
CA LEU A 49 13.41 5.44 -4.28
C LEU A 49 11.94 5.89 -4.26
N ARG A 50 11.01 5.04 -4.72
CA ARG A 50 9.57 5.32 -4.67
C ARG A 50 8.99 5.24 -3.25
N SER A 51 9.63 4.46 -2.38
CA SER A 51 9.24 4.35 -0.96
C SER A 51 9.61 5.60 -0.17
N VAL A 52 10.77 6.24 -0.41
CA VAL A 52 11.22 7.43 0.34
C VAL A 52 10.24 8.60 0.25
N ARG A 53 9.73 8.91 -0.95
CA ARG A 53 8.79 10.03 -1.15
C ARG A 53 7.40 9.76 -0.58
N SER A 54 6.97 8.50 -0.46
CA SER A 54 5.68 8.12 0.15
C SER A 54 5.75 7.92 1.68
N THR A 55 6.96 7.97 2.26
CA THR A 55 7.24 7.59 3.66
C THR A 55 7.28 8.78 4.62
N TYR A 56 7.49 10.00 4.10
CA TYR A 56 7.59 11.21 4.92
C TYR A 56 6.35 11.47 5.80
N PHE A 57 5.16 11.36 5.22
CA PHE A 57 3.90 11.61 5.95
C PHE A 57 3.61 10.53 7.01
N PRO A 58 3.76 9.22 6.73
CA PRO A 58 3.68 8.18 7.78
C PRO A 58 4.67 8.40 8.94
N LEU A 59 5.91 8.78 8.64
CA LEU A 59 6.95 9.07 9.64
C LEU A 59 6.52 10.21 10.56
N LEU A 60 6.05 11.31 9.98
CA LEU A 60 5.61 12.48 10.73
C LEU A 60 4.41 12.14 11.62
N LEU A 61 3.44 11.38 11.10
CA LEU A 61 2.29 10.92 11.87
C LEU A 61 2.72 10.06 13.07
N ILE A 62 3.62 9.10 12.86
CA ILE A 62 4.15 8.23 13.93
C ILE A 62 4.90 9.06 14.98
N ALA A 63 5.70 10.04 14.57
CA ALA A 63 6.42 10.92 15.49
C ALA A 63 5.45 11.75 16.35
N VAL A 64 4.40 12.33 15.75
CA VAL A 64 3.37 13.11 16.46
C VAL A 64 2.58 12.23 17.42
N LEU A 65 2.15 11.04 16.98
CA LEU A 65 1.44 10.08 17.82
C LEU A 65 2.32 9.59 18.99
N GLY A 66 3.60 9.30 18.72
CA GLY A 66 4.56 8.90 19.75
C GLY A 66 4.77 9.99 20.80
N LEU A 67 4.94 11.25 20.37
CA LEU A 67 5.06 12.39 21.28
C LEU A 67 3.79 12.56 22.15
N GLY A 68 2.62 12.49 21.52
CA GLY A 68 1.33 12.56 22.22
C GLY A 68 1.16 11.43 23.24
N ALA A 69 1.55 10.20 22.87
CA ALA A 69 1.51 9.04 23.75
C ALA A 69 2.43 9.20 24.98
N VAL A 70 3.64 9.74 24.80
CA VAL A 70 4.57 10.00 25.91
C VAL A 70 4.01 11.05 26.88
N LEU A 71 3.45 12.13 26.35
CA LEU A 71 2.84 13.19 27.17
C LEU A 71 1.61 12.67 27.93
N LEU A 72 0.76 11.87 27.27
CA LEU A 72 -0.42 11.26 27.87
C LEU A 72 -0.03 10.23 28.94
N HIS A 73 0.97 9.38 28.65
CA HIS A 73 1.52 8.40 29.58
C HIS A 73 1.96 9.06 30.88
N ARG A 74 2.71 10.17 30.78
CA ARG A 74 3.19 10.93 31.94
C ARG A 74 2.04 11.49 32.79
N ARG A 75 0.93 11.91 32.17
CA ARG A 75 -0.25 12.37 32.93
C ARG A 75 -1.03 11.22 33.58
N VAL A 76 -1.21 10.12 32.87
CA VAL A 76 -1.97 8.96 33.36
C VAL A 76 -1.26 8.28 34.52
N ILE A 77 0.06 8.11 34.44
CA ILE A 77 0.83 7.39 35.46
C ILE A 77 0.99 8.16 36.77
N ASN A 78 0.82 9.48 36.73
CA ASN A 78 0.87 10.37 37.90
C ASN A 78 -0.52 10.67 38.46
N SER A 79 -1.58 10.10 37.88
CA SER A 79 -2.96 10.28 38.34
C SER A 79 -3.29 9.34 39.50
N ALA A 80 -4.01 9.84 40.51
CA ALA A 80 -4.52 9.01 41.61
C ALA A 80 -5.48 7.90 41.13
N HIS A 81 -6.10 8.05 39.95
CA HIS A 81 -7.02 7.08 39.36
C HIS A 81 -6.33 6.02 38.49
N ALA A 82 -5.00 6.00 38.42
CA ALA A 82 -4.22 5.04 37.65
C ALA A 82 -4.68 3.56 37.81
N PRO A 83 -4.92 3.01 39.02
CA PRO A 83 -5.32 1.61 39.14
C PRO A 83 -6.72 1.32 38.59
N VAL A 84 -7.68 2.24 38.76
CA VAL A 84 -9.05 2.11 38.23
C VAL A 84 -9.05 2.20 36.71
N LEU A 85 -8.30 3.17 36.16
CA LEU A 85 -8.09 3.31 34.72
C LEU A 85 -7.43 2.05 34.13
N GLY A 86 -6.45 1.46 34.82
CA GLY A 86 -5.79 0.24 34.41
C GLY A 86 -6.75 -0.96 34.35
N GLY A 87 -7.63 -1.10 35.35
CA GLY A 87 -8.69 -2.12 35.35
C GLY A 87 -9.66 -1.97 34.17
N GLY A 88 -10.16 -0.75 33.95
CA GLY A 88 -11.04 -0.44 32.82
C GLY A 88 -10.39 -0.73 31.46
N LEU A 89 -9.10 -0.39 31.30
CA LEU A 89 -8.36 -0.63 30.06
C LEU A 89 -8.16 -2.12 29.78
N VAL A 90 -7.95 -2.95 30.80
CA VAL A 90 -7.87 -4.41 30.64
C VAL A 90 -9.22 -4.98 30.18
N VAL A 91 -10.33 -4.53 30.76
CA VAL A 91 -11.67 -4.99 30.36
C VAL A 91 -12.00 -4.57 28.93
N VAL A 92 -11.80 -3.29 28.61
CA VAL A 92 -12.00 -2.77 27.25
C VAL A 92 -11.09 -3.48 26.25
N GLY A 93 -9.83 -3.71 26.62
CA GLY A 93 -8.88 -4.45 25.79
C GLY A 93 -9.29 -5.90 25.54
N ALA A 94 -9.75 -6.60 26.57
CA ALA A 94 -10.23 -7.98 26.47
C ALA A 94 -11.49 -8.08 25.60
N VAL A 95 -12.44 -7.16 25.78
CA VAL A 95 -13.64 -7.06 24.92
C VAL A 95 -13.22 -6.78 23.47
N GLY A 96 -12.28 -5.86 23.24
CA GLY A 96 -11.74 -5.57 21.92
C GLY A 96 -11.11 -6.80 21.26
N LEU A 97 -10.29 -7.56 22.01
CA LEU A 97 -9.70 -8.80 21.52
C LEU A 97 -10.76 -9.84 21.15
N LEU A 98 -11.77 -10.04 21.98
CA LEU A 98 -12.89 -10.95 21.69
C LEU A 98 -13.64 -10.53 20.42
N VAL A 99 -13.98 -9.24 20.29
CA VAL A 99 -14.65 -8.72 19.09
C VAL A 99 -13.79 -8.89 17.84
N GLY A 100 -12.49 -8.60 17.93
CA GLY A 100 -11.56 -8.78 16.83
C GLY A 100 -11.42 -10.24 16.39
N LEU A 101 -11.39 -11.18 17.35
CA LEU A 101 -11.33 -12.63 17.07
C LEU A 101 -12.63 -13.15 16.44
N ILE A 102 -13.78 -12.71 16.95
CA ILE A 102 -15.10 -13.06 16.39
C ILE A 102 -15.24 -12.53 14.96
N ALA A 103 -14.80 -11.29 14.72
CA ALA A 103 -14.80 -10.71 13.38
C ALA A 103 -13.84 -11.45 12.43
N ASN A 104 -12.65 -11.84 12.91
CA ASN A 104 -11.70 -12.63 12.12
C ASN A 104 -12.26 -14.03 11.75
N ALA A 105 -13.08 -14.63 12.63
CA ALA A 105 -13.74 -15.90 12.36
C ALA A 105 -14.86 -15.81 11.31
N GLY A 106 -15.10 -14.63 10.71
CA GLY A 106 -16.10 -14.42 9.66
C GLY A 106 -17.53 -14.29 10.17
N VAL A 107 -17.73 -14.25 11.50
CA VAL A 107 -19.05 -14.12 12.13
C VAL A 107 -19.61 -12.71 11.99
N VAL A 108 -18.73 -11.70 11.99
CA VAL A 108 -19.08 -10.30 11.80
C VAL A 108 -18.31 -9.74 10.62
N THR A 109 -19.02 -9.36 9.56
CA THR A 109 -18.42 -8.68 8.41
C THR A 109 -18.51 -7.18 8.59
N PHE A 110 -17.37 -6.51 8.73
CA PHE A 110 -17.33 -5.05 8.66
C PHE A 110 -17.49 -4.60 7.21
N ARG A 111 -18.51 -3.79 6.92
CA ARG A 111 -18.65 -3.09 5.64
C ARG A 111 -17.74 -1.86 5.57
N THR A 112 -16.49 -2.01 6.00
CA THR A 112 -15.49 -0.94 5.91
C THR A 112 -14.32 -1.45 5.10
N ALA A 113 -13.84 -0.63 4.18
CA ALA A 113 -12.66 -0.97 3.39
C ALA A 113 -11.36 -0.84 4.21
N TRP A 114 -11.44 -0.20 5.38
CA TRP A 114 -10.33 -0.03 6.32
C TRP A 114 -10.02 -1.33 7.09
N PRO A 115 -8.74 -1.59 7.43
CA PRO A 115 -8.31 -2.81 8.12
C PRO A 115 -8.71 -2.80 9.61
N THR A 116 -10.01 -2.90 9.88
CA THR A 116 -10.63 -2.76 11.21
C THR A 116 -10.25 -3.90 12.16
N VAL A 117 -10.27 -5.15 11.68
CA VAL A 117 -9.94 -6.34 12.50
C VAL A 117 -8.54 -6.27 13.13
N PRO A 118 -7.45 -6.11 12.37
CA PRO A 118 -6.11 -6.03 12.97
C PRO A 118 -5.93 -4.76 13.84
N ALA A 119 -6.64 -3.67 13.54
CA ALA A 119 -6.59 -2.45 14.36
C ALA A 119 -7.23 -2.67 15.74
N ILE A 120 -8.39 -3.33 15.79
CA ILE A 120 -9.10 -3.68 17.03
C ILE A 120 -8.26 -4.66 17.87
N LEU A 121 -7.67 -5.67 17.23
CA LEU A 121 -6.82 -6.65 17.93
C LEU A 121 -5.56 -6.00 18.50
N LEU A 122 -4.87 -5.16 17.71
CA LEU A 122 -3.69 -4.43 18.19
C LEU A 122 -4.04 -3.46 19.32
N GLY A 123 -5.11 -2.67 19.15
CA GLY A 123 -5.59 -1.73 20.17
C GLY A 123 -5.98 -2.45 21.46
N GLY A 124 -6.68 -3.59 21.35
CA GLY A 124 -7.08 -4.41 22.49
C GLY A 124 -5.88 -5.01 23.23
N ALA A 125 -4.91 -5.55 22.49
CA ALA A 125 -3.67 -6.08 23.07
C ALA A 125 -2.86 -4.98 23.80
N LEU A 126 -2.68 -3.82 23.17
CA LEU A 126 -2.00 -2.67 23.78
C LEU A 126 -2.73 -2.17 25.04
N ALA A 127 -4.06 -2.12 25.00
CA ALA A 127 -4.89 -1.75 26.15
C ALA A 127 -4.74 -2.73 27.32
N CYS A 128 -4.72 -4.04 27.07
CA CYS A 128 -4.47 -5.05 28.10
C CYS A 128 -3.06 -4.92 28.69
N VAL A 129 -2.03 -4.80 27.84
CA VAL A 129 -0.62 -4.69 28.29
C VAL A 129 -0.42 -3.43 29.12
N TYR A 130 -0.91 -2.29 28.63
CA TYR A 130 -0.78 -1.01 29.32
C TYR A 130 -1.60 -0.96 30.61
N GLY A 131 -2.83 -1.48 30.59
CA GLY A 131 -3.68 -1.57 31.77
C GLY A 131 -3.09 -2.46 32.86
N ALA A 132 -2.51 -3.60 32.47
CA ALA A 132 -1.79 -4.49 33.39
C ALA A 132 -0.56 -3.79 33.99
N ALA A 133 0.25 -3.11 33.17
CA ALA A 133 1.42 -2.35 33.63
C ALA A 133 1.05 -1.22 34.59
N LEU A 134 -0.10 -0.57 34.40
CA LEU A 134 -0.59 0.48 35.28
C LEU A 134 -1.04 -0.07 36.64
N ARG A 135 -1.61 -1.28 36.66
CA ARG A 135 -2.00 -1.98 37.90
C ARG A 135 -0.79 -2.48 38.69
N THR A 136 0.20 -3.07 38.04
CA THR A 136 1.40 -3.62 38.69
C THR A 136 2.24 -2.53 39.37
N LYS A 137 2.31 -1.33 38.77
CA LYS A 137 2.97 -0.18 39.43
C LYS A 137 2.28 0.23 40.74
N SER A 138 0.96 0.05 40.84
CA SER A 138 0.19 0.35 42.05
C SER A 138 0.26 -0.74 43.10
N THR A 139 0.42 -2.01 42.71
CA THR A 139 0.47 -3.16 43.62
C THR A 139 1.89 -3.58 44.02
N GLY A 140 2.92 -3.05 43.35
CA GLY A 140 4.34 -3.29 43.66
C GLY A 140 4.86 -4.68 43.29
N THR A 141 4.02 -5.54 42.71
CA THR A 141 4.36 -6.89 42.25
C THR A 141 4.34 -6.91 40.73
N ASP A 142 5.42 -7.34 40.09
CA ASP A 142 5.48 -7.61 38.65
C ASP A 142 5.23 -9.11 38.41
N PRO A 143 4.00 -9.53 38.07
CA PRO A 143 3.64 -10.93 37.92
C PRO A 143 4.03 -11.51 36.56
N ILE A 144 4.55 -10.70 35.62
CA ILE A 144 4.75 -11.11 34.23
C ILE A 144 6.19 -11.60 34.05
N PRO A 145 6.42 -12.92 33.85
CA PRO A 145 7.76 -13.45 33.62
C PRO A 145 8.35 -12.93 32.30
N ARG A 146 9.68 -12.89 32.20
CA ARG A 146 10.39 -12.41 30.99
C ARG A 146 9.93 -13.10 29.72
N THR A 147 9.67 -14.40 29.78
CA THR A 147 9.17 -15.21 28.64
C THR A 147 7.80 -14.74 28.16
N ALA A 148 6.85 -14.48 29.06
CA ALA A 148 5.54 -13.95 28.70
C ALA A 148 5.64 -12.55 28.07
N ARG A 149 6.59 -11.72 28.54
CA ARG A 149 6.85 -10.39 27.97
C ARG A 149 7.39 -10.47 26.53
N LEU A 150 8.29 -11.42 26.27
CA LEU A 150 8.79 -11.70 24.92
C LEU A 150 7.67 -12.20 23.99
N LEU A 151 6.81 -13.10 24.46
CA LEU A 151 5.66 -13.59 23.70
C LEU A 151 4.68 -12.46 23.37
N VAL A 152 4.35 -11.61 24.34
CA VAL A 152 3.50 -10.43 24.13
C VAL A 152 4.12 -9.47 23.12
N ALA A 153 5.43 -9.21 23.22
CA ALA A 153 6.13 -8.37 22.25
C ALA A 153 6.08 -8.98 20.84
N GLY A 154 6.26 -10.29 20.71
CA GLY A 154 6.10 -11.02 19.44
C GLY A 154 4.69 -10.92 18.87
N ILE A 155 3.65 -11.12 19.69
CA ILE A 155 2.24 -10.99 19.28
C ILE A 155 1.94 -9.56 18.82
N LEU A 156 2.38 -8.55 19.57
CA LEU A 156 2.20 -7.14 19.19
C LEU A 156 2.90 -6.84 17.87
N LEU A 157 4.12 -7.36 17.66
CA LEU A 157 4.84 -7.20 16.40
C LEU A 157 4.08 -7.83 15.24
N LEU A 158 3.56 -9.04 15.41
CA LEU A 158 2.72 -9.72 14.40
C LEU A 158 1.44 -8.94 14.10
N LEU A 159 0.77 -8.39 15.11
CA LEU A 159 -0.43 -7.57 14.95
C LEU A 159 -0.14 -6.25 14.24
N VAL A 160 0.97 -5.59 14.57
CA VAL A 160 1.44 -4.39 13.84
C VAL A 160 1.72 -4.74 12.38
N PHE A 161 2.45 -5.82 12.13
CA PHE A 161 2.75 -6.27 10.77
C PHE A 161 1.47 -6.57 9.99
N TRP A 162 0.50 -7.25 10.61
CA TRP A 162 -0.78 -7.53 9.99
C TRP A 162 -1.57 -6.26 9.69
N LEU A 163 -1.67 -5.33 10.64
CA LEU A 163 -2.34 -4.03 10.44
C LEU A 163 -1.70 -3.25 9.28
N VAL A 164 -0.38 -3.16 9.24
CA VAL A 164 0.36 -2.47 8.18
C VAL A 164 0.12 -3.13 6.83
N SER A 165 0.17 -4.47 6.78
CA SER A 165 -0.11 -5.26 5.57
C SER A 165 -1.52 -5.00 5.04
N SER A 166 -2.53 -5.07 5.92
CA SER A 166 -3.92 -4.86 5.54
C SER A 166 -4.18 -3.41 5.12
N TYR A 167 -3.56 -2.45 5.81
CA TYR A 167 -3.63 -1.03 5.43
C TYR A 167 -2.97 -0.77 4.07
N ALA A 168 -1.81 -1.35 3.80
CA ALA A 168 -1.14 -1.26 2.50
C ALA A 168 -2.01 -1.81 1.37
N ASN A 169 -2.65 -2.97 1.58
CA ASN A 169 -3.57 -3.57 0.62
C ASN A 169 -4.78 -2.66 0.33
N PHE A 170 -5.41 -2.12 1.38
CA PHE A 170 -6.50 -1.16 1.24
C PHE A 170 -6.07 0.08 0.44
N ARG A 171 -4.93 0.68 0.79
CA ARG A 171 -4.41 1.87 0.10
C ARG A 171 -4.02 1.58 -1.34
N GLY A 172 -3.45 0.41 -1.63
CA GLY A 172 -3.10 0.00 -2.99
C GLY A 172 -4.34 -0.16 -3.88
N THR A 173 -5.35 -0.86 -3.38
CA THR A 173 -6.63 -1.03 -4.07
C THR A 173 -7.33 0.30 -4.31
N THR A 174 -7.40 1.16 -3.28
CA THR A 174 -7.99 2.51 -3.38
C THR A 174 -7.24 3.35 -4.41
N ASN A 175 -5.91 3.25 -4.46
CA ASN A 175 -5.09 3.93 -5.44
C ASN A 175 -5.40 3.43 -6.86
N ALA A 176 -5.53 2.12 -7.07
CA ALA A 176 -5.91 1.56 -8.37
C ALA A 176 -7.29 2.04 -8.84
N ILE A 177 -8.29 2.05 -7.93
CA ILE A 177 -9.62 2.59 -8.22
C ILE A 177 -9.54 4.07 -8.62
N ALA A 178 -8.73 4.86 -7.92
CA ALA A 178 -8.53 6.27 -8.26
C ALA A 178 -7.87 6.44 -9.64
N ILE A 179 -6.93 5.56 -10.02
CA ILE A 179 -6.32 5.56 -11.36
C ILE A 179 -7.38 5.33 -12.44
N VAL A 180 -8.28 4.37 -12.23
CA VAL A 180 -9.34 4.07 -13.22
C VAL A 180 -10.39 5.18 -13.27
N ARG A 181 -10.79 5.72 -12.12
CA ARG A 181 -11.75 6.83 -12.06
C ARG A 181 -11.23 8.06 -12.80
N ASP A 182 -9.93 8.34 -12.66
CA ASP A 182 -9.28 9.49 -13.27
C ASP A 182 -8.41 9.07 -14.48
N LEU A 183 -8.80 7.99 -15.19
CA LEU A 183 -8.02 7.41 -16.28
C LEU A 183 -7.88 8.37 -17.47
N ALA A 184 -8.94 9.12 -17.78
CA ALA A 184 -8.91 10.16 -18.82
C ALA A 184 -7.93 11.30 -18.51
N ALA A 185 -7.58 11.52 -17.24
CA ALA A 185 -6.59 12.51 -16.84
C ALA A 185 -5.15 11.99 -16.96
N ARG A 186 -4.94 10.71 -17.31
CA ARG A 186 -3.62 10.14 -17.58
C ARG A 186 -3.10 10.58 -18.95
N PRO A 187 -1.77 10.66 -19.12
CA PRO A 187 -1.16 10.90 -20.42
C PRO A 187 -1.73 9.94 -21.47
N SER A 188 -2.13 10.52 -22.60
CA SER A 188 -2.50 9.77 -23.79
C SER A 188 -1.24 9.16 -24.39
N VAL A 189 -1.34 7.95 -24.92
CA VAL A 189 -0.22 7.26 -25.57
C VAL A 189 -0.66 6.88 -26.97
N ILE A 190 0.11 7.34 -27.96
CA ILE A 190 0.03 6.81 -29.33
C ILE A 190 1.17 5.83 -29.50
N LEU A 191 0.86 4.68 -30.06
CA LEU A 191 1.81 3.61 -30.31
C LEU A 191 1.92 3.40 -31.82
N LEU A 192 3.11 3.68 -32.35
CA LEU A 192 3.45 3.45 -33.76
C LEU A 192 4.24 2.15 -33.87
N SER A 193 3.91 1.30 -34.84
CA SER A 193 4.61 0.05 -35.09
C SER A 193 4.82 -0.22 -36.57
N GLU A 194 5.94 -0.85 -36.91
CA GLU A 194 6.22 -1.35 -38.26
C GLU A 194 5.32 -2.53 -38.65
N ARG A 195 4.86 -3.32 -37.67
CA ARG A 195 4.07 -4.56 -37.87
C ARG A 195 2.77 -4.55 -37.10
N GLU A 196 1.82 -5.37 -37.53
CA GLU A 196 0.54 -5.47 -36.85
C GLU A 196 0.66 -6.22 -35.51
N LEU A 197 0.41 -5.51 -34.41
CA LEU A 197 0.48 -6.02 -33.05
C LEU A 197 -0.82 -6.70 -32.57
N HIS A 198 -1.88 -6.68 -33.38
CA HIS A 198 -3.18 -7.31 -33.08
C HIS A 198 -3.75 -6.95 -31.69
N LEU A 199 -3.52 -5.72 -31.24
CA LEU A 199 -3.98 -5.23 -29.94
C LEU A 199 -5.51 -5.16 -29.90
N ARG A 200 -6.08 -5.51 -28.76
CA ARG A 200 -7.53 -5.47 -28.51
C ARG A 200 -7.80 -4.79 -27.18
N GLY A 201 -8.84 -3.96 -27.14
CA GLY A 201 -9.30 -3.31 -25.93
C GLY A 201 -10.39 -2.28 -26.22
N SER A 202 -11.24 -2.02 -25.24
CA SER A 202 -12.29 -1.02 -25.35
C SER A 202 -11.73 0.40 -25.59
N GLY A 203 -12.14 1.04 -26.69
CA GLY A 203 -11.68 2.39 -27.06
C GLY A 203 -10.36 2.41 -27.83
N LEU A 204 -9.73 1.26 -28.10
CA LEU A 204 -8.53 1.18 -28.92
C LEU A 204 -8.87 1.36 -30.40
N THR A 205 -8.18 2.27 -31.07
CA THR A 205 -8.33 2.52 -32.51
C THR A 205 -7.07 2.15 -33.25
N VAL A 206 -7.20 1.39 -34.34
CA VAL A 206 -6.08 1.02 -35.20
C VAL A 206 -6.25 1.73 -36.54
N GLN A 207 -5.21 2.42 -36.99
CA GLN A 207 -5.14 3.04 -38.31
C GLN A 207 -3.90 2.53 -39.04
N THR A 208 -4.05 2.21 -40.32
CA THR A 208 -2.92 1.90 -41.20
C THR A 208 -2.39 3.22 -41.78
N ILE A 209 -1.08 3.40 -41.73
CA ILE A 209 -0.40 4.55 -42.32
C ILE A 209 0.02 4.15 -43.74
N ASP A 210 -0.67 4.71 -44.73
CA ASP A 210 -0.43 4.45 -46.14
C ASP A 210 0.52 5.52 -46.70
N GLY A 211 1.82 5.20 -46.71
CA GLY A 211 2.85 6.07 -47.29
C GLY A 211 4.22 5.40 -47.34
N ASP A 212 5.00 5.64 -48.38
CA ASP A 212 6.37 5.10 -48.51
C ASP A 212 7.41 5.87 -47.67
N ASP A 213 7.02 7.02 -47.10
CA ASP A 213 7.91 7.91 -46.32
C ASP A 213 7.93 7.61 -44.81
N SER A 214 7.08 6.72 -44.29
CA SER A 214 7.05 6.32 -42.88
C SER A 214 7.53 4.88 -42.69
N ALA A 215 8.50 4.68 -41.80
CA ALA A 215 8.92 3.34 -41.36
C ALA A 215 7.79 2.59 -40.63
N TYR A 216 6.92 3.32 -39.92
CA TYR A 216 5.80 2.76 -39.16
C TYR A 216 4.58 2.62 -40.06
N ARG A 217 3.97 1.43 -40.04
CA ARG A 217 2.80 1.07 -40.88
C ARG A 217 1.49 1.05 -40.11
N PHE A 218 1.55 0.95 -38.78
CA PHE A 218 0.37 0.86 -37.92
C PHE A 218 0.45 1.91 -36.82
N CYS A 219 -0.67 2.59 -36.61
CA CYS A 219 -0.85 3.51 -35.50
C CYS A 219 -1.99 3.02 -34.60
N TYR A 220 -1.69 2.92 -33.31
CA TYR A 220 -2.60 2.50 -32.26
C TYR A 220 -2.88 3.70 -31.34
N GLY A 221 -4.14 4.12 -31.34
CA GLY A 221 -4.68 5.16 -30.46
C GLY A 221 -5.59 4.57 -29.37
N GLY A 222 -6.07 5.44 -28.48
CA GLY A 222 -6.97 5.04 -27.39
C GLY A 222 -6.25 4.34 -26.23
N LEU A 223 -4.96 4.62 -26.04
CA LEU A 223 -4.16 4.07 -24.95
C LEU A 223 -3.83 5.16 -23.92
N ARG A 224 -3.78 4.77 -22.65
CA ARG A 224 -3.45 5.62 -21.51
C ARG A 224 -2.27 5.00 -20.76
N TYR A 225 -1.33 5.85 -20.36
CA TYR A 225 -0.14 5.41 -19.64
C TYR A 225 -0.47 4.95 -18.21
N LEU A 226 -0.10 3.72 -17.86
CA LEU A 226 -0.17 3.21 -16.49
C LEU A 226 1.18 3.32 -15.79
N ILE A 227 2.19 2.61 -16.31
CA ILE A 227 3.55 2.60 -15.78
C ILE A 227 4.54 2.03 -16.82
N ARG A 228 5.79 2.50 -16.78
CA ARG A 228 6.95 1.84 -17.38
C ARG A 228 7.74 1.11 -16.30
N SER A 229 8.11 -0.12 -16.56
CA SER A 229 9.04 -0.90 -15.73
C SER A 229 10.13 -1.46 -16.64
N ASP A 230 11.36 -1.05 -16.41
CA ASP A 230 12.51 -1.42 -17.24
C ASP A 230 12.26 -1.15 -18.74
N SER A 231 12.31 -2.18 -19.60
CA SER A 231 12.00 -2.12 -21.03
C SER A 231 10.51 -2.27 -21.36
N GLN A 232 9.63 -2.46 -20.39
CA GLN A 232 8.21 -2.74 -20.65
C GLN A 232 7.30 -1.54 -20.33
N HIS A 233 6.42 -1.23 -21.28
CA HIS A 233 5.35 -0.25 -21.11
C HIS A 233 4.04 -0.97 -20.84
N PHE A 234 3.44 -0.64 -19.70
CA PHE A 234 2.12 -1.09 -19.32
C PHE A 234 1.14 0.04 -19.66
N LEU A 235 0.24 -0.26 -20.58
CA LEU A 235 -0.75 0.66 -21.13
C LEU A 235 -2.16 0.12 -20.86
N LEU A 236 -3.09 1.05 -20.67
CA LEU A 236 -4.51 0.73 -20.51
C LEU A 236 -5.30 1.28 -21.70
N PRO A 237 -6.24 0.52 -22.26
CA PRO A 237 -7.27 1.07 -23.13
C PRO A 237 -8.00 2.23 -22.45
N GLU A 238 -8.42 3.23 -23.22
CA GLU A 238 -9.06 4.46 -22.72
C GLU A 238 -10.35 4.19 -21.93
N HIS A 239 -11.07 3.12 -22.24
CA HIS A 239 -12.29 2.70 -21.54
C HIS A 239 -12.11 1.42 -20.74
N TRP A 240 -10.88 1.14 -20.29
CA TRP A 240 -10.53 -0.10 -19.59
C TRP A 240 -11.49 -0.41 -18.44
N GLU A 241 -12.03 -1.62 -18.44
CA GLU A 241 -12.82 -2.17 -17.34
C GLU A 241 -12.19 -3.42 -16.74
N ARG A 242 -12.18 -3.45 -15.40
CA ARG A 242 -11.63 -4.57 -14.64
C ARG A 242 -12.37 -5.87 -14.95
N GLY A 243 -11.62 -6.88 -15.39
CA GLY A 243 -12.15 -8.22 -15.69
C GLY A 243 -12.71 -8.36 -17.11
N ARG A 244 -12.83 -7.26 -17.86
CA ARG A 244 -13.21 -7.28 -19.28
C ARG A 244 -12.00 -7.03 -20.18
N ASP A 245 -11.23 -5.98 -19.87
CA ASP A 245 -10.13 -5.52 -20.70
C ASP A 245 -8.78 -5.95 -20.11
N ALA A 246 -7.86 -6.35 -20.98
CA ALA A 246 -6.49 -6.68 -20.59
C ALA A 246 -5.62 -5.42 -20.46
N VAL A 247 -4.54 -5.52 -19.69
CA VAL A 247 -3.45 -4.54 -19.75
C VAL A 247 -2.60 -4.85 -20.96
N VAL A 248 -2.32 -3.84 -21.77
CA VAL A 248 -1.44 -3.96 -22.92
C VAL A 248 0.00 -3.81 -22.43
N VAL A 249 0.80 -4.86 -22.59
CA VAL A 249 2.22 -4.88 -22.22
C VAL A 249 3.03 -4.95 -23.50
N ILE A 250 3.90 -3.98 -23.72
CA ILE A 250 4.74 -3.91 -24.91
C ILE A 250 6.17 -3.64 -24.47
N GLU A 251 7.09 -4.45 -24.97
CA GLU A 251 8.51 -4.26 -24.78
C GLU A 251 9.03 -3.19 -25.72
N ASP A 252 9.94 -2.35 -25.22
CA ASP A 252 10.67 -1.35 -25.99
C ASP A 252 11.50 -2.04 -27.06
N ASP A 253 11.19 -1.74 -28.32
CA ASP A 253 11.89 -2.24 -29.49
C ASP A 253 12.04 -1.11 -30.51
N VAL A 254 13.05 -1.20 -31.38
CA VAL A 254 13.32 -0.18 -32.40
C VAL A 254 12.18 -0.09 -33.43
N SER A 255 11.42 -1.18 -33.65
CA SER A 255 10.26 -1.22 -34.54
C SER A 255 9.00 -0.59 -33.95
N ILE A 256 9.08 -0.03 -32.74
CA ILE A 256 7.96 0.53 -31.99
C ILE A 256 8.32 1.90 -31.43
N ARG A 257 7.43 2.89 -31.58
CA ARG A 257 7.59 4.21 -31.00
C ARG A 257 6.38 4.60 -30.17
N PHE A 258 6.64 5.02 -28.93
CA PHE A 258 5.63 5.55 -28.03
C PHE A 258 5.67 7.08 -28.05
N GLU A 259 4.52 7.69 -28.29
CA GLU A 259 4.34 9.13 -28.18
C GLU A 259 3.44 9.44 -26.99
N TYR A 260 3.99 10.17 -26.01
CA TYR A 260 3.27 10.58 -24.80
C TYR A 260 2.71 11.96 -25.00
N LEU A 261 1.39 12.05 -25.04
CA LEU A 261 0.66 13.29 -25.23
C LEU A 261 0.01 13.76 -23.92
N ALA A 262 -0.33 15.04 -23.85
CA ALA A 262 -1.05 15.57 -22.70
C ALA A 262 -2.42 14.88 -22.60
N SER A 263 -3.01 14.85 -21.40
CA SER A 263 -4.29 14.15 -21.21
C SER A 263 -5.45 14.77 -22.01
N THR A 264 -5.32 16.04 -22.39
CA THR A 264 -6.27 16.83 -23.20
C THR A 264 -6.14 16.59 -24.70
N ASP A 265 -5.02 16.03 -25.15
CA ASP A 265 -4.78 15.80 -26.57
C ASP A 265 -5.59 14.59 -27.05
N PRO A 266 -6.01 14.58 -28.33
CA PRO A 266 -6.73 13.45 -28.89
C PRO A 266 -5.91 12.17 -28.73
N THR A 267 -6.59 11.09 -28.33
CA THR A 267 -6.01 9.74 -28.24
C THR A 267 -5.96 9.04 -29.59
N PHE A 268 -6.46 9.68 -30.64
CA PHE A 268 -6.50 9.12 -31.99
C PHE A 268 -5.23 9.47 -32.75
N CYS A 269 -4.84 8.58 -33.65
CA CYS A 269 -3.76 8.85 -34.59
C CYS A 269 -4.09 10.14 -35.36
N PRO A 270 -3.14 11.08 -35.45
CA PRO A 270 -3.33 12.26 -36.29
C PRO A 270 -3.64 11.79 -37.71
N ALA A 271 -4.69 12.35 -38.30
CA ALA A 271 -4.92 12.20 -39.73
C ALA A 271 -3.80 12.96 -40.45
N GLU A 272 -3.03 12.26 -41.27
CA GLU A 272 -2.16 12.91 -42.26
C GLU A 272 -3.01 13.59 -43.35
#